data_AF-A0A756L8K1-F1
#
_entry.id   AF-A0A756L8K1-F1
#
_cell.length_a   1.000
_cell.length_b   1.000
_cell.length_c   1.000
_cell.angle_alpha   90.00
_cell.angle_beta   90.00
_cell.angle_gamma   90.00
#
_symmetry.space_group_name_H-M   'P 1'
#
loop_
_entity.id
_entity.type
_entity.pdbx_description
1 polymer ?
#
loop_
_entity_poly.entity_id
_entity_poly.type
_entity_poly.pdbx_seq_one_letter_code
_entity_poly.pdbx_strand_id
1 'polypeptide(L)' 'MTPDILLNAPELPAGAEYLWEWFVTLTRGSAGEVTYSEIKAWSELTGNTPTPEEVAVIVELAVIFAEV' A
#
# COMPACT_ATOMS: atom_id res chain seq x y z
N MET A 1 6.67 -17.47 -5.93
CA MET A 1 5.26 -17.30 -5.55
C MET A 1 4.94 -15.83 -5.70
N THR A 2 4.09 -15.48 -6.66
CA THR A 2 3.45 -14.16 -6.70
C THR A 2 2.49 -14.11 -5.51
N PRO A 3 2.68 -13.22 -4.53
CA PRO A 3 1.83 -13.17 -3.35
C PRO A 3 0.38 -12.89 -3.76
N ASP A 4 -0.56 -13.64 -3.18
CA ASP A 4 -2.00 -13.67 -3.47
C ASP A 4 -2.69 -12.30 -3.44
N ILE A 5 -2.04 -11.31 -2.83
CA ILE A 5 -2.40 -9.89 -2.95
C ILE A 5 -2.59 -9.49 -4.43
N LEU A 6 -1.71 -9.89 -5.36
CA LEU A 6 -1.84 -9.52 -6.78
C LEU A 6 -3.08 -10.10 -7.48
N LEU A 7 -3.76 -11.10 -6.90
CA LEU A 7 -4.96 -11.71 -7.45
C LEU A 7 -6.26 -11.06 -6.95
N ASN A 8 -6.21 -10.31 -5.83
CA ASN A 8 -7.37 -9.70 -5.19
C ASN A 8 -7.25 -8.17 -5.13
N ALA A 9 -6.76 -7.52 -6.20
CA ALA A 9 -6.79 -6.06 -6.23
C ALA A 9 -8.26 -5.57 -6.07
N PRO A 10 -8.58 -4.73 -5.08
CA PRO A 10 -9.92 -4.16 -4.95
C PRO A 10 -10.24 -3.31 -6.18
N GLU A 11 -11.53 -3.14 -6.49
CA GLU A 11 -11.97 -2.20 -7.52
C GLU A 11 -11.62 -0.76 -7.10
N LEU A 12 -10.43 -0.31 -7.50
CA LEU A 12 -9.99 1.05 -7.29
C LEU A 12 -10.57 1.97 -8.37
N PRO A 13 -10.88 3.24 -8.04
CA PRO A 13 -11.31 4.22 -9.03
C PRO A 13 -10.29 4.36 -10.17
N ALA A 14 -10.78 4.64 -11.38
CA ALA A 14 -9.92 4.88 -12.53
C ALA A 14 -8.90 5.98 -12.22
N GLY A 15 -7.62 5.67 -12.37
CA GLY A 15 -6.51 6.57 -12.04
C GLY A 15 -5.92 6.38 -10.64
N ALA A 16 -6.47 5.51 -9.78
CA ALA A 16 -5.92 5.21 -8.44
C ALA A 16 -5.09 3.91 -8.40
N GLU A 17 -4.80 3.31 -9.56
CA GLU A 17 -4.04 2.05 -9.71
C GLU A 17 -2.64 2.13 -9.08
N TYR A 18 -2.02 3.31 -9.07
CA TYR A 18 -0.71 3.53 -8.46
C TYR A 18 -0.72 3.30 -6.94
N LEU A 19 -1.84 3.52 -6.26
CA LEU A 19 -1.96 3.27 -4.81
C LEU A 19 -1.84 1.79 -4.49
N TRP A 20 -2.36 0.95 -5.37
CA TRP A 20 -2.22 -0.49 -5.27
C TRP A 20 -0.75 -0.91 -5.40
N GLU A 21 -0.05 -0.38 -6.39
CA GLU A 21 1.38 -0.67 -6.59
C GLU A 21 2.22 -0.21 -5.40
N TRP A 22 1.92 0.95 -4.83
CA TRP A 22 2.57 1.47 -3.62
C TRP A 22 2.31 0.55 -2.42
N PHE A 23 1.07 0.12 -2.21
CA PHE A 23 0.69 -0.81 -1.16
C PHE A 23 1.43 -2.16 -1.29
N VAL A 24 1.47 -2.75 -2.49
CA VAL A 24 2.22 -4.00 -2.76
C VAL A 24 3.71 -3.84 -2.49
N THR A 25 4.28 -2.68 -2.82
CA THR A 25 5.69 -2.38 -2.58
C THR A 25 5.98 -2.26 -1.09
N LEU A 26 5.13 -1.54 -0.36
CA LEU A 26 5.22 -1.37 1.09
C LEU A 26 5.12 -2.71 1.84
N THR A 27 4.09 -3.50 1.54
CA THR A 27 3.87 -4.82 2.18
C THR A 27 5.04 -5.78 1.99
N ARG A 28 5.73 -5.73 0.84
CA ARG A 28 6.96 -6.53 0.60
C ARG A 28 8.13 -6.09 1.48
N GLY A 29 8.26 -4.80 1.76
CA GLY A 29 9.31 -4.26 2.61
C GLY A 29 9.06 -4.49 4.11
N SER A 30 7.79 -4.56 4.50
CA SER A 30 7.38 -4.42 5.90
C SER A 30 6.87 -5.70 6.56
N ALA A 31 7.20 -6.87 5.98
CA ALA A 31 6.76 -8.19 6.47
C ALA A 31 5.22 -8.33 6.63
N GLY A 32 4.44 -7.55 5.88
CA GLY A 32 2.98 -7.60 5.88
C GLY A 32 2.28 -6.51 6.70
N GLU A 33 2.99 -5.73 7.54
CA GLU A 33 2.40 -4.63 8.30
C GLU A 33 2.72 -3.28 7.66
N VAL A 34 1.73 -2.59 7.09
CA VAL A 34 1.92 -1.24 6.55
C VAL A 34 1.39 -0.22 7.54
N THR A 35 2.29 0.56 8.13
CA THR A 35 1.97 1.61 9.11
C THR A 35 2.39 2.99 8.59
N TYR A 36 1.93 4.06 9.26
CA TYR A 36 2.35 5.43 8.94
C TYR A 36 3.87 5.62 8.96
N SER A 37 4.59 4.96 9.87
CA SER A 37 6.05 5.02 9.94
C SER A 37 6.70 4.42 8.70
N GLU A 38 6.13 3.32 8.20
CA GLU A 38 6.63 2.61 7.04
C GLU A 38 6.36 3.39 5.75
N ILE A 39 5.18 3.97 5.64
CA ILE A 39 4.82 4.87 4.53
C ILE A 39 5.74 6.08 4.50
N LYS A 40 6.07 6.66 5.67
CA LYS A 40 7.02 7.76 5.77
C LYS A 40 8.43 7.33 5.33
N ALA A 41 8.93 6.20 5.82
CA ALA A 41 10.26 5.70 5.45
C ALA A 41 10.35 5.40 3.95
N TRP A 42 9.31 4.79 3.38
CA TRP A 42 9.21 4.52 1.94
C TRP A 42 9.14 5.82 1.11
N SER A 43 8.39 6.82 1.56
CA SER A 43 8.32 8.14 0.92
C SER A 43 9.70 8.80 0.89
N GLU A 44 10.43 8.79 2.00
CA GLU A 44 11.78 9.36 2.10
C GLU A 44 12.79 8.62 1.19
N LEU A 45 12.67 7.30 1.05
CA LEU A 45 13.58 6.49 0.22
C LEU A 45 13.31 6.58 -1.28
N THR A 46 12.04 6.67 -1.67
CA THR A 46 11.64 6.64 -3.08
C THR A 46 11.44 8.03 -3.69
N GLY A 47 11.33 9.05 -2.85
CA GLY A 47 10.98 10.41 -3.27
C GLY A 47 9.50 10.58 -3.62
N ASN A 48 8.67 9.55 -3.44
CA ASN A 48 7.22 9.68 -3.58
C ASN A 48 6.67 10.49 -2.41
N THR A 49 5.75 11.42 -2.69
CA THR A 49 5.10 12.27 -1.68
C THR A 49 3.61 11.98 -1.63
N PRO A 50 3.17 10.89 -0.97
CA PRO A 50 1.76 10.58 -0.87
C PRO A 50 1.03 11.68 -0.11
N THR A 51 -0.14 12.07 -0.60
CA THR A 51 -1.03 13.01 0.08
C THR A 51 -1.68 12.36 1.30
N PRO A 52 -2.22 13.14 2.26
CA PRO A 52 -2.90 12.56 3.43
C PRO A 52 -4.04 11.59 3.08
N GLU A 53 -4.76 11.83 1.99
CA GLU A 53 -5.86 10.97 1.51
C GLU A 53 -5.33 9.64 0.97
N GLU A 54 -4.25 9.68 0.19
CA GLU A 54 -3.58 8.47 -0.34
C GLU A 54 -2.98 7.62 0.79
N VAL A 55 -2.39 8.26 1.80
CA VAL A 55 -1.91 7.57 3.01
C VAL A 55 -3.07 6.86 3.72
N ALA A 56 -4.22 7.52 3.87
CA ALA A 56 -5.39 6.91 4.49
C ALA A 56 -5.86 5.66 3.72
N VAL A 57 -5.93 5.74 2.39
CA VAL A 57 -6.29 4.61 1.53
C VAL A 57 -5.30 3.44 1.70
N ILE A 58 -3.99 3.70 1.69
CA ILE A 58 -2.96 2.66 1.85
C ILE A 58 -3.08 1.97 3.22
N VAL A 59 -3.38 2.74 4.27
CA VAL A 59 -3.58 2.19 5.62
C VAL A 59 -4.87 1.36 5.68
N GLU A 60 -5.96 1.80 5.05
CA GLU A 60 -7.20 1.02 4.97
C GLU A 60 -6.98 -0.31 4.22
N LEU A 61 -6.23 -0.28 3.10
CA LEU A 61 -5.83 -1.49 2.39
C LEU A 61 -5.02 -2.43 3.30
N ALA A 62 -4.11 -1.89 4.11
CA ALA A 62 -3.34 -2.68 5.05
C ALA A 62 -4.23 -3.38 6.09
N VAL A 63 -5.25 -2.70 6.61
CA VAL A 63 -6.21 -3.28 7.55
C VAL A 63 -7.01 -4.39 6.88
N ILE A 64 -7.57 -4.14 5.69
CA ILE A 64 -8.40 -5.11 4.95
C ILE A 64 -7.61 -6.40 4.67
N PHE A 65 -6.34 -6.29 4.28
CA PHE A 65 -5.52 -7.43 3.90
C PHE A 65 -4.75 -8.09 5.05
N ALA A 66 -4.67 -7.45 6.23
CA ALA A 66 -4.12 -8.08 7.43
C ALA A 66 -5.12 -9.04 8.11
N GLU A 67 -6.42 -8.92 7.84
CA GLU A 67 -7.47 -9.79 8.38
C GLU A 67 -7.74 -11.07 7.55
N VAL A 68 -6.99 -11.30 6.47
CA VAL A 68 -7.13 -12.45 5.55
C VAL A 68 -6.01 -13.47 5.74
#